data_AF-A0A9P9R7R0-F1
#
_entry.id   AF-A0A9P9R7R0-F1
#
_cell.length_a   1.000
_cell.length_b   1.000
_cell.length_c   1.000
_cell.angle_alpha   90.00
_cell.angle_beta   90.00
_cell.angle_gamma   90.00
#
_symmetry.space_group_name_H-M   'P 1'
#
loop_
_entity.id
_entity.type
_entity.pdbx_description
1 polymer ?
#
loop_
_entity_poly.entity_id
_entity_poly.type
_entity_poly.pdbx_seq_one_letter_code
_entity_poly.pdbx_strand_id
1 'polypeptide(L)'
;MEELLYENSVYAIRLVPGKGYGIVAASKIPKGTRILSEAPLVRLPRDAVSVDQPQATKYQLRVSIAAKLAAFPPNYKKAYLELWDSYPEESDEFGIALTNALPLGPSSSTSGVFMQASRFNHSCHPNAQETWNESIEKLTFHACWDIEEGEEITISYLKKRACYKTRQASLQANCRFRCLCSLCSLPVTKRKLSDTRLEEIQRLKNEVTSTMAHVLNPLDNLHKVHKMLSLMINEGIRDVSIPKAYYDAFLTAISHGDQARAKVFADRALHSRRTVEGNDSAMVKRLEQLSYHPYIHLDHKHTEKWKSNIEDAPRGFPTPDFELWLWRRDKPRELQFADLRCTSTFPCLNDLPGEHEASTEFFEATDAFNCQPKKYWALLADILDVDEGDGDLKVTVEDKNWKKVPVLLRTSEFDDTFDRSMVKQGHTILILFPVKDESMDGLPGIVVDKLDVFKILPIELEELLYLSDRVRFYTSHVEGKRRCHGCSKESDALRVCKGCRCFRYCGEV
;
A
#
# COMPACT_ATOMS: atom_id res chain seq x y z
N MET A 1 -27.76 35.68 -9.84
CA MET A 1 -27.66 34.27 -10.27
C MET A 1 -28.94 33.58 -9.83
N GLU A 2 -29.53 32.77 -10.70
CA GLU A 2 -30.66 31.93 -10.33
C GLU A 2 -30.21 30.89 -9.29
N GLU A 3 -31.10 30.53 -8.36
CA GLU A 3 -30.76 29.54 -7.33
C GLU A 3 -30.65 28.13 -7.92
N LEU A 4 -31.45 27.84 -8.95
CA LEU A 4 -31.53 26.57 -9.67
C LEU A 4 -31.37 26.83 -11.18
N LEU A 5 -30.38 26.16 -11.81
CA LEU A 5 -30.09 26.27 -13.24
C LEU A 5 -30.73 25.15 -14.06
N TYR A 6 -30.83 23.94 -13.48
CA TYR A 6 -31.34 22.74 -14.13
C TYR A 6 -31.75 21.72 -13.08
N GLU A 7 -32.77 20.90 -13.36
CA GLU A 7 -33.17 19.79 -12.50
C GLU A 7 -33.76 18.65 -13.34
N ASN A 8 -33.46 17.43 -12.92
CA ASN A 8 -34.14 16.21 -13.35
C ASN A 8 -34.35 15.29 -12.13
N SER A 9 -34.86 14.09 -12.34
CA SER A 9 -35.15 13.14 -11.25
C SER A 9 -33.92 12.63 -10.49
N VAL A 10 -32.71 12.79 -11.04
CA VAL A 10 -31.45 12.24 -10.49
C VAL A 10 -30.63 13.34 -9.82
N TYR A 11 -30.48 14.51 -10.46
CA TYR A 11 -29.68 15.62 -9.94
C TYR A 11 -30.23 16.99 -10.33
N ALA A 12 -29.79 17.99 -9.58
CA ALA A 12 -30.02 19.40 -9.84
C ALA A 12 -28.70 20.16 -9.93
N ILE A 13 -28.63 21.14 -10.83
CA ILE A 13 -27.54 22.12 -10.90
C ILE A 13 -28.02 23.38 -10.19
N ARG A 14 -27.41 23.70 -9.06
CA ARG A 14 -27.83 24.82 -8.19
C ARG A 14 -26.64 25.50 -7.55
N LEU A 15 -26.84 26.69 -7.00
CA LEU A 15 -25.79 27.39 -6.26
C LEU A 15 -25.40 26.59 -5.02
N VAL A 16 -24.10 26.35 -4.87
CA VAL A 16 -23.48 25.75 -3.68
C VAL A 16 -22.68 26.85 -2.96
N PRO A 17 -22.96 27.12 -1.67
CA PRO A 17 -22.29 28.16 -0.91
C PRO A 17 -20.76 28.09 -1.01
N GLY A 18 -20.16 29.18 -1.50
CA GLY A 18 -18.70 29.30 -1.64
C GLY A 18 -18.07 28.51 -2.80
N LYS A 19 -18.87 27.86 -3.68
CA LYS A 19 -18.36 27.05 -4.80
C LYS A 19 -18.98 27.40 -6.16
N GLY A 20 -19.86 28.39 -6.24
CA GLY A 20 -20.62 28.67 -7.46
C GLY A 20 -21.68 27.61 -7.72
N TYR A 21 -22.00 27.33 -9.00
CA TYR A 21 -22.93 26.25 -9.31
C TYR A 21 -22.27 24.87 -9.12
N GLY A 22 -22.98 23.97 -8.46
CA GLY A 22 -22.59 22.58 -8.28
C GLY A 22 -23.72 21.63 -8.65
N ILE A 23 -23.39 20.35 -8.76
CA ILE A 23 -24.37 19.28 -8.97
C ILE A 23 -24.73 18.67 -7.62
N VAL A 24 -26.02 18.59 -7.33
CA VAL A 24 -26.58 18.06 -6.08
C VAL A 24 -27.55 16.94 -6.41
N ALA A 25 -27.53 15.85 -5.66
CA ALA A 25 -28.46 14.73 -5.84
C ALA A 25 -29.91 15.20 -5.57
N ALA A 26 -30.80 14.98 -6.55
CA ALA A 26 -32.24 15.32 -6.44
C ALA A 26 -33.05 14.17 -5.83
N SER A 27 -32.45 12.98 -5.76
CA SER A 27 -32.97 11.80 -5.07
C SER A 27 -31.78 10.94 -4.65
N LYS A 28 -32.02 9.90 -3.85
CA LYS A 28 -30.98 8.92 -3.51
C LYS A 28 -30.45 8.23 -4.79
N ILE A 29 -29.13 8.28 -5.00
CA ILE A 29 -28.45 7.68 -6.15
C ILE A 29 -27.69 6.43 -5.68
N PRO A 30 -28.11 5.23 -6.07
CA PRO A 30 -27.39 4.00 -5.72
C PRO A 30 -25.98 3.96 -6.34
N LYS A 31 -25.05 3.30 -5.65
CA LYS A 31 -23.72 2.97 -6.15
C LYS A 31 -23.78 2.36 -7.55
N GLY A 32 -22.92 2.85 -8.44
CA GLY A 32 -22.79 2.37 -9.82
C GLY A 32 -23.76 3.01 -10.81
N THR A 33 -24.70 3.83 -10.35
CA THR A 33 -25.63 4.55 -11.22
C THR A 33 -24.88 5.53 -12.10
N ARG A 34 -25.20 5.55 -13.40
CA ARG A 34 -24.75 6.60 -14.32
C ARG A 34 -25.54 7.87 -14.06
N ILE A 35 -24.86 8.89 -13.55
CA ILE A 35 -25.42 10.18 -13.16
C ILE A 35 -25.58 11.09 -14.38
N LEU A 36 -24.53 11.16 -15.21
CA LEU A 36 -24.48 12.01 -16.41
C LEU A 36 -23.76 11.29 -17.56
N SER A 37 -24.19 11.56 -18.79
CA SER A 37 -23.48 11.22 -20.02
C SER A 37 -23.61 12.36 -21.03
N GLU A 38 -22.51 13.04 -21.32
CA GLU A 38 -22.53 14.28 -22.10
C GLU A 38 -21.44 14.28 -23.19
N ALA A 39 -21.78 14.74 -24.39
CA ALA A 39 -20.81 14.99 -25.45
C ALA A 39 -20.15 16.36 -25.25
N PRO A 40 -18.87 16.53 -25.61
CA PRO A 40 -18.20 17.82 -25.43
C PRO A 40 -18.83 18.89 -26.31
N LEU A 41 -19.12 20.06 -25.73
CA LEU A 41 -19.57 21.24 -26.46
C LEU A 41 -18.42 21.78 -27.33
N VAL A 42 -17.21 21.79 -26.80
CA VAL A 42 -15.99 22.21 -27.50
C VAL A 42 -14.89 21.19 -27.25
N ARG A 43 -14.25 20.70 -28.32
CA ARG A 43 -13.01 19.90 -28.25
C ARG A 43 -11.78 20.77 -28.50
N LEU A 44 -10.73 20.57 -27.71
CA LEU A 44 -9.48 21.35 -27.72
C LEU A 44 -8.25 20.44 -27.61
N PRO A 45 -7.10 20.78 -28.20
CA PRO A 45 -5.85 20.08 -27.92
C PRO A 45 -5.48 20.23 -26.44
N ARG A 46 -5.23 19.12 -25.74
CA ARG A 46 -4.98 19.10 -24.29
C ARG A 46 -3.80 19.99 -23.90
N ASP A 47 -2.68 19.85 -24.61
CA ASP A 47 -1.45 20.57 -24.25
C ASP A 47 -1.55 22.07 -24.52
N ALA A 48 -2.49 22.49 -25.37
CA ALA A 48 -2.72 23.89 -25.71
C ALA A 48 -3.58 24.63 -24.66
N VAL A 49 -4.22 23.91 -23.72
CA VAL A 49 -5.01 24.50 -22.63
C VAL A 49 -4.10 24.71 -21.42
N SER A 50 -3.21 25.71 -21.51
CA SER A 50 -2.31 26.12 -20.42
C SER A 50 -2.09 27.63 -20.43
N VAL A 51 -1.95 28.20 -19.23
CA VAL A 51 -1.64 29.64 -19.03
C VAL A 51 -0.28 30.04 -19.61
N ASP A 52 0.65 29.10 -19.74
CA ASP A 52 2.02 29.35 -20.21
C ASP A 52 2.15 29.33 -21.75
N GLN A 53 1.05 29.15 -22.48
CA GLN A 53 1.07 29.10 -23.94
C GLN A 53 1.40 30.46 -24.57
N PRO A 54 2.08 30.51 -25.74
CA PRO A 54 2.33 31.75 -26.46
C PRO A 54 1.04 32.50 -26.82
N GLN A 55 1.10 33.83 -26.86
CA GLN A 55 -0.07 34.67 -27.14
C GLN A 55 -0.75 34.32 -28.48
N ALA A 56 0.02 33.96 -29.50
CA ALA A 56 -0.52 33.51 -30.79
C ALA A 56 -1.38 32.24 -30.65
N THR A 57 -0.94 31.27 -29.84
CA THR A 57 -1.68 30.03 -29.58
C THR A 57 -2.95 30.31 -28.78
N LYS A 58 -2.87 31.16 -27.74
CA LYS A 58 -4.05 31.60 -26.97
C LYS A 58 -5.08 32.28 -27.87
N TYR A 59 -4.64 33.19 -28.75
CA TYR A 59 -5.50 33.86 -29.72
C TYR A 59 -6.16 32.88 -30.71
N GLN A 60 -5.40 31.92 -31.24
CA GLN A 60 -5.94 30.89 -32.13
C GLN A 60 -7.02 30.03 -31.44
N LEU A 61 -6.79 29.63 -30.19
CA LEU A 61 -7.79 28.88 -29.41
C LEU A 61 -9.03 29.72 -29.15
N ARG A 62 -8.87 30.98 -28.73
CA ARG A 62 -9.99 31.92 -28.55
C ARG A 62 -10.86 31.99 -29.80
N VAL A 63 -10.25 32.24 -30.97
CA VAL A 63 -10.98 32.32 -32.25
C VAL A 63 -11.66 31.01 -32.59
N SER A 64 -10.99 29.87 -32.38
CA SER A 64 -11.56 28.55 -32.64
C SER A 64 -12.77 28.25 -31.74
N ILE A 65 -12.69 28.60 -30.45
CA ILE A 65 -13.77 28.43 -29.48
C ILE A 65 -14.95 29.33 -29.86
N ALA A 66 -14.69 30.62 -30.12
CA ALA A 66 -15.72 31.57 -30.51
C ALA A 66 -16.46 31.13 -31.79
N ALA A 67 -15.72 30.66 -32.80
CA ALA A 67 -16.29 30.15 -34.05
C ALA A 67 -17.17 28.91 -33.80
N LYS A 68 -16.72 27.98 -32.96
CA LYS A 68 -17.52 26.80 -32.58
C LYS A 68 -18.80 27.21 -31.85
N LEU A 69 -18.71 28.10 -30.86
CA LEU A 69 -19.88 28.56 -30.10
C LEU A 69 -20.88 29.32 -30.97
N ALA A 70 -20.42 30.08 -31.96
CA ALA A 70 -21.28 30.79 -32.91
C ALA A 70 -22.04 29.85 -33.87
N ALA A 71 -21.52 28.63 -34.09
CA ALA A 71 -22.19 27.61 -34.89
C ALA A 71 -23.33 26.89 -34.12
N PHE A 72 -23.37 27.00 -32.79
CA PHE A 72 -24.46 26.45 -31.98
C PHE A 72 -25.58 27.47 -31.75
N PRO A 73 -26.81 27.01 -31.43
CA PRO A 73 -27.89 27.90 -31.02
C PRO A 73 -27.49 28.83 -29.85
N PRO A 74 -28.04 30.06 -29.75
CA PRO A 74 -27.57 31.08 -28.81
C PRO A 74 -27.51 30.67 -27.33
N ASN A 75 -28.38 29.75 -26.90
CA ASN A 75 -28.39 29.22 -25.54
C ASN A 75 -27.10 28.46 -25.17
N TYR A 76 -26.42 27.83 -26.13
CA TYR A 76 -25.15 27.13 -25.86
C TYR A 76 -24.00 28.11 -25.61
N LYS A 77 -23.93 29.20 -26.39
CA LYS A 77 -22.97 30.27 -26.14
C LYS A 77 -23.21 30.91 -24.77
N LYS A 78 -24.49 31.19 -24.43
CA LYS A 78 -24.85 31.68 -23.10
C LYS A 78 -24.40 30.71 -22.00
N ALA A 79 -24.74 29.42 -22.11
CA ALA A 79 -24.39 28.43 -21.11
C ALA A 79 -22.87 28.25 -20.93
N TYR A 80 -22.09 28.36 -22.03
CA TYR A 80 -20.64 28.37 -21.97
C TYR A 80 -20.10 29.58 -21.19
N LEU A 81 -20.58 30.79 -21.51
CA LEU A 81 -20.16 32.03 -20.84
C LEU A 81 -20.58 32.11 -19.37
N GLU A 82 -21.54 31.30 -18.94
CA GLU A 82 -21.95 31.15 -17.54
C GLU A 82 -21.14 30.10 -16.76
N LEU A 83 -20.20 29.39 -17.42
CA LEU A 83 -19.28 28.50 -16.73
C LEU A 83 -18.33 29.30 -15.83
N TRP A 84 -17.77 28.63 -14.82
CA TRP A 84 -16.84 29.30 -13.90
C TRP A 84 -15.56 29.68 -14.64
N ASP A 85 -15.12 30.93 -14.48
CA ASP A 85 -13.84 31.39 -15.03
C ASP A 85 -12.87 31.72 -13.90
N SER A 86 -11.84 30.88 -13.76
CA SER A 86 -10.75 31.14 -12.82
C SER A 86 -9.70 32.10 -13.40
N TYR A 87 -9.75 32.43 -14.69
CA TYR A 87 -8.73 33.22 -15.40
C TYR A 87 -9.35 34.41 -16.16
N PRO A 88 -10.06 35.33 -15.46
CA PRO A 88 -10.75 36.45 -16.10
C PRO A 88 -9.82 37.49 -16.73
N GLU A 89 -8.52 37.42 -16.45
CA GLU A 89 -7.51 38.22 -17.14
C GLU A 89 -7.20 37.72 -18.56
N GLU A 90 -7.57 36.48 -18.88
CA GLU A 90 -7.59 35.95 -20.25
C GLU A 90 -8.89 36.36 -20.95
N SER A 91 -9.03 36.08 -22.25
CA SER A 91 -10.34 36.23 -22.91
C SER A 91 -11.35 35.22 -22.37
N ASP A 92 -12.62 35.59 -22.21
CA ASP A 92 -13.71 34.72 -21.75
C ASP A 92 -13.67 33.32 -22.40
N GLU A 93 -13.48 33.23 -23.72
CA GLU A 93 -13.45 31.94 -24.41
C GLU A 93 -12.28 31.06 -23.97
N PHE A 94 -11.12 31.63 -23.68
CA PHE A 94 -9.94 30.87 -23.29
C PHE A 94 -9.85 30.64 -21.78
N GLY A 95 -10.16 31.64 -20.94
CA GLY A 95 -10.15 31.51 -19.49
C GLY A 95 -11.14 30.46 -18.98
N ILE A 96 -12.35 30.45 -19.54
CA ILE A 96 -13.36 29.42 -19.27
C ILE A 96 -12.85 28.04 -19.72
N ALA A 97 -12.23 27.93 -20.89
CA ALA A 97 -11.65 26.66 -21.35
C ALA A 97 -10.52 26.17 -20.43
N LEU A 98 -9.62 27.05 -19.99
CA LEU A 98 -8.55 26.73 -19.03
C LEU A 98 -9.11 26.14 -17.74
N THR A 99 -10.23 26.68 -17.28
CA THR A 99 -10.87 26.28 -16.03
C THR A 99 -11.64 24.96 -16.15
N ASN A 100 -12.35 24.75 -17.27
CA ASN A 100 -13.40 23.72 -17.38
C ASN A 100 -13.05 22.56 -18.32
N ALA A 101 -11.91 22.60 -19.03
CA ALA A 101 -11.57 21.53 -19.96
C ALA A 101 -11.25 20.21 -19.21
N LEU A 102 -12.01 19.17 -19.52
CA LEU A 102 -11.84 17.82 -18.97
C LEU A 102 -11.20 16.87 -20.00
N PRO A 103 -10.32 15.96 -19.56
CA PRO A 103 -9.62 15.03 -20.44
C PRO A 103 -10.58 14.07 -21.14
N LEU A 104 -10.48 13.93 -22.47
CA LEU A 104 -11.26 12.94 -23.25
C LEU A 104 -10.58 11.56 -23.24
N GLY A 105 -10.23 11.08 -22.04
CA GLY A 105 -9.55 9.80 -21.83
C GLY A 105 -8.07 9.95 -21.46
N PRO A 106 -7.45 8.93 -20.83
CA PRO A 106 -6.10 9.04 -20.27
C PRO A 106 -5.03 9.32 -21.34
N SER A 107 -5.09 8.63 -22.48
CA SER A 107 -4.12 8.74 -23.58
C SER A 107 -4.51 9.75 -24.67
N SER A 108 -5.62 10.48 -24.48
CA SER A 108 -6.10 11.43 -25.48
C SER A 108 -5.29 12.70 -25.47
N SER A 109 -4.88 13.15 -26.66
CA SER A 109 -4.29 14.48 -26.91
C SER A 109 -5.35 15.58 -26.91
N THR A 110 -6.61 15.27 -26.60
CA THR A 110 -7.73 16.21 -26.61
C THR A 110 -8.43 16.28 -25.26
N SER A 111 -8.98 17.46 -24.98
CA SER A 111 -9.86 17.75 -23.84
C SER A 111 -11.15 18.37 -24.36
N GLY A 112 -12.18 18.37 -23.53
CA GLY A 112 -13.49 18.93 -23.88
C GLY A 112 -14.02 19.87 -22.81
N VAL A 113 -14.72 20.91 -23.24
CA VAL A 113 -15.57 21.71 -22.34
C VAL A 113 -17.02 21.26 -22.52
N PHE A 114 -17.73 21.15 -21.41
CA PHE A 114 -19.08 20.57 -21.32
C PHE A 114 -20.04 21.56 -20.66
N MET A 115 -21.33 21.46 -20.93
CA MET A 115 -22.31 22.39 -20.36
C MET A 115 -22.66 22.01 -18.92
N GLN A 116 -22.91 20.72 -18.68
CA GLN A 116 -23.29 20.21 -17.36
C GLN A 116 -22.12 19.56 -16.62
N ALA A 117 -21.30 18.77 -17.31
CA ALA A 117 -20.16 18.08 -16.69
C ALA A 117 -19.11 19.04 -16.11
N SER A 118 -19.01 20.27 -16.62
CA SER A 118 -18.15 21.31 -16.05
C SER A 118 -18.66 21.88 -14.72
N ARG A 119 -19.86 21.48 -14.26
CA ARG A 119 -20.46 21.91 -12.99
C ARG A 119 -20.19 20.95 -11.83
N PHE A 120 -19.53 19.80 -12.07
CA PHE A 120 -19.11 18.93 -10.96
C PHE A 120 -18.00 19.59 -10.18
N ASN A 121 -18.26 19.93 -8.92
CA ASN A 121 -17.27 20.53 -8.02
C ASN A 121 -16.22 19.52 -7.53
N HIS A 122 -15.12 20.05 -7.00
CA HIS A 122 -14.05 19.25 -6.43
C HIS A 122 -14.33 18.76 -5.00
N SER A 123 -13.96 17.51 -4.73
CA SER A 123 -13.64 17.00 -3.40
C SER A 123 -12.34 16.19 -3.45
N CYS A 124 -11.50 16.28 -2.41
CA CYS A 124 -10.34 15.39 -2.24
C CYS A 124 -10.78 13.95 -1.88
N HIS A 125 -12.05 13.76 -1.51
CA HIS A 125 -12.68 12.47 -1.26
C HIS A 125 -14.01 12.43 -2.06
N PRO A 126 -13.93 12.26 -3.39
CA PRO A 126 -15.08 12.38 -4.29
C PRO A 126 -16.05 11.19 -4.14
N ASN A 127 -17.31 11.41 -4.49
CA ASN A 127 -18.37 10.39 -4.50
C ASN A 127 -18.79 9.96 -5.92
N ALA A 128 -18.27 10.60 -6.97
CA ALA A 128 -18.45 10.20 -8.36
C ALA A 128 -17.11 10.04 -9.11
N GLN A 129 -17.12 9.21 -10.14
CA GLN A 129 -16.00 9.01 -11.07
C GLN A 129 -16.40 9.49 -12.47
N GLU A 130 -15.61 10.40 -13.04
CA GLU A 130 -15.67 10.79 -14.43
C GLU A 130 -14.86 9.83 -15.31
N THR A 131 -15.39 9.40 -16.45
CA THR A 131 -14.66 8.55 -17.41
C THR A 131 -15.11 8.86 -18.82
N TRP A 132 -14.15 9.06 -19.73
CA TRP A 132 -14.43 9.14 -21.15
C TRP A 132 -14.78 7.76 -21.69
N ASN A 133 -16.02 7.61 -22.17
CA ASN A 133 -16.49 6.37 -22.78
C ASN A 133 -16.31 6.46 -24.30
N GLU A 134 -15.27 5.80 -24.80
CA GLU A 134 -14.92 5.78 -26.22
C GLU A 134 -15.99 5.12 -27.10
N SER A 135 -16.79 4.19 -26.55
CA SER A 135 -17.83 3.49 -27.34
C SER A 135 -19.01 4.40 -27.71
N ILE A 136 -19.28 5.43 -26.92
CA ILE A 136 -20.40 6.36 -27.15
C ILE A 136 -19.92 7.81 -27.35
N GLU A 137 -18.60 8.04 -27.34
CA GLU A 137 -17.95 9.35 -27.43
C GLU A 137 -18.50 10.41 -26.46
N LYS A 138 -18.71 10.02 -25.20
CA LYS A 138 -19.22 10.90 -24.15
C LYS A 138 -18.41 10.80 -22.87
N LEU A 139 -18.35 11.91 -22.14
CA LEU A 139 -17.90 11.89 -20.76
C LEU A 139 -19.05 11.36 -19.89
N THR A 140 -18.76 10.33 -19.11
CA THR A 140 -19.73 9.67 -18.23
C THR A 140 -19.34 9.86 -16.78
N PHE A 141 -20.34 9.96 -15.91
CA PHE A 141 -20.17 10.09 -14.47
C PHE A 141 -20.94 8.98 -13.79
N HIS A 142 -20.27 8.20 -12.94
CA HIS A 142 -20.91 7.14 -12.17
C HIS A 142 -20.69 7.34 -10.67
N ALA A 143 -21.71 7.01 -9.88
CA ALA A 143 -21.63 7.06 -8.43
C ALA A 143 -20.67 5.98 -7.92
N CYS A 144 -19.64 6.36 -7.16
CA CYS A 144 -18.68 5.43 -6.57
C CYS A 144 -19.26 4.72 -5.32
N TRP A 145 -20.32 5.29 -4.73
CA TRP A 145 -21.09 4.75 -3.62
C TRP A 145 -22.52 5.29 -3.68
N ASP A 146 -23.38 4.85 -2.75
CA ASP A 146 -24.68 5.49 -2.54
C ASP A 146 -24.48 6.96 -2.17
N ILE A 147 -25.24 7.85 -2.81
CA ILE A 147 -25.27 9.30 -2.58
C ILE A 147 -26.69 9.63 -2.12
N GLU A 148 -26.83 10.27 -0.97
CA GLU A 148 -28.15 10.61 -0.42
C GLU A 148 -28.72 11.87 -1.09
N GLU A 149 -30.04 12.00 -1.07
CA GLU A 149 -30.72 13.20 -1.58
C GLU A 149 -30.18 14.47 -0.90
N GLY A 150 -29.92 15.52 -1.68
CA GLY A 150 -29.36 16.78 -1.20
C GLY A 150 -27.83 16.77 -1.02
N GLU A 151 -27.15 15.63 -1.16
CA GLU A 151 -25.69 15.60 -1.14
C GLU A 151 -25.10 16.15 -2.45
N GLU A 152 -24.01 16.93 -2.33
CA GLU A 152 -23.26 17.42 -3.49
C GLU A 152 -22.50 16.27 -4.16
N ILE A 153 -22.63 16.17 -5.49
CA ILE A 153 -21.93 15.19 -6.31
C ILE A 153 -20.61 15.80 -6.79
N THR A 154 -19.50 15.18 -6.41
CA THR A 154 -18.16 15.74 -6.59
C THR A 154 -17.18 14.76 -7.23
N ILE A 155 -16.22 15.33 -7.96
CA ILE A 155 -15.10 14.61 -8.59
C ILE A 155 -13.75 15.12 -8.05
N SER A 156 -12.65 14.47 -8.43
CA SER A 156 -11.30 14.95 -8.11
C SER A 156 -10.69 15.72 -9.28
N TYR A 157 -10.32 16.98 -9.06
CA TYR A 157 -9.53 17.75 -10.05
C TYR A 157 -8.03 17.44 -9.96
N LEU A 158 -7.61 16.68 -8.94
CA LEU A 158 -6.22 16.36 -8.68
C LEU A 158 -5.78 15.15 -9.50
N LYS A 159 -4.62 15.26 -10.16
CA LYS A 159 -4.01 14.19 -10.97
C LYS A 159 -3.34 13.09 -10.13
N LYS A 160 -2.91 13.41 -8.91
CA LYS A 160 -2.15 12.53 -8.01
C LYS A 160 -2.67 12.64 -6.59
N ARG A 161 -2.50 11.56 -5.82
CA ARG A 161 -2.73 11.59 -4.37
C ARG A 161 -1.50 12.23 -3.71
N ALA A 162 -1.72 13.10 -2.74
CA ALA A 162 -0.68 13.83 -2.05
C ALA A 162 -1.20 14.32 -0.69
N CYS A 163 -0.33 14.80 0.18
CA CYS A 163 -0.72 15.42 1.46
C CYS A 163 -1.49 16.74 1.28
N TYR A 164 -2.16 17.18 2.35
CA TYR A 164 -3.00 18.37 2.38
C TYR A 164 -2.32 19.60 1.79
N LYS A 165 -1.06 19.89 2.18
CA LYS A 165 -0.32 21.06 1.69
C LYS A 165 -0.20 21.05 0.16
N THR A 166 0.19 19.91 -0.41
CA THR A 166 0.35 19.74 -1.85
C THR A 166 -0.99 19.80 -2.59
N ARG A 167 -2.04 19.18 -2.04
CA ARG A 167 -3.39 19.28 -2.62
C ARG A 167 -3.89 20.73 -2.67
N GLN A 168 -3.77 21.47 -1.57
CA GLN A 168 -4.18 22.87 -1.51
C GLN A 168 -3.37 23.75 -2.45
N ALA A 169 -2.04 23.58 -2.49
CA ALA A 169 -1.19 24.34 -3.41
C ALA A 169 -1.56 24.09 -4.87
N SER A 170 -1.83 22.84 -5.25
CA SER A 170 -2.23 22.51 -6.62
C SER A 170 -3.58 23.10 -6.99
N LEU A 171 -4.58 23.08 -6.10
CA LEU A 171 -5.89 23.67 -6.36
C LEU A 171 -5.84 25.19 -6.39
N GLN A 172 -5.00 25.81 -5.54
CA GLN A 172 -4.79 27.26 -5.58
C GLN A 172 -4.11 27.70 -6.88
N ALA A 173 -3.09 26.97 -7.35
CA ALA A 173 -2.37 27.30 -8.57
C ALA A 173 -3.22 27.11 -9.84
N ASN A 174 -3.98 26.01 -9.91
CA ASN A 174 -4.66 25.58 -11.15
C ASN A 174 -6.15 25.94 -11.19
N CYS A 175 -6.78 26.19 -10.05
CA CYS A 175 -8.22 26.41 -9.94
C CYS A 175 -8.59 27.62 -9.07
N ARG A 176 -7.58 28.31 -8.51
CA ARG A 176 -7.71 29.54 -7.70
C ARG A 176 -8.68 29.46 -6.51
N PHE A 177 -8.80 28.28 -5.89
CA PHE A 177 -9.62 28.11 -4.69
C PHE A 177 -8.94 27.28 -3.60
N ARG A 178 -9.39 27.49 -2.36
CA ARG A 178 -9.02 26.68 -1.19
C ARG A 178 -10.06 25.59 -0.95
N CYS A 179 -9.64 24.33 -0.90
CA CYS A 179 -10.57 23.22 -0.70
C CYS A 179 -10.95 23.05 0.77
N LEU A 180 -12.26 22.98 1.05
CA LEU A 180 -12.84 22.77 2.37
C LEU A 180 -13.66 21.46 2.46
N CYS A 181 -13.38 20.49 1.60
CA CYS A 181 -14.06 19.18 1.62
C CYS A 181 -13.84 18.44 2.94
N SER A 182 -14.64 17.39 3.17
CA SER A 182 -14.61 16.56 4.39
C SER A 182 -13.20 16.11 4.79
N LEU A 183 -12.36 15.71 3.81
CA LEU A 183 -10.97 15.32 4.06
C LEU A 183 -10.07 16.49 4.47
N CYS A 184 -10.21 17.65 3.81
CA CYS A 184 -9.41 18.84 4.10
C CYS A 184 -9.80 19.51 5.42
N SER A 185 -11.05 19.35 5.82
CA SER A 185 -11.65 19.88 7.05
C SER A 185 -11.51 18.95 8.27
N LEU A 186 -10.88 17.78 8.11
CA LEU A 186 -10.55 16.90 9.24
C LEU A 186 -9.68 17.62 10.30
N PRO A 187 -9.81 17.23 11.58
CA PRO A 187 -8.84 17.63 12.61
C PRO A 187 -7.42 17.31 12.20
N VAL A 188 -6.47 18.19 12.56
CA VAL A 188 -5.07 18.12 12.08
C VAL A 188 -4.42 16.75 12.28
N THR A 189 -4.67 16.10 13.42
CA THR A 189 -4.13 14.76 13.73
C THR A 189 -4.67 13.68 12.79
N LYS A 190 -5.99 13.64 12.58
CA LYS A 190 -6.63 12.70 11.63
C LYS A 190 -6.21 12.98 10.19
N ARG A 191 -6.07 14.26 9.83
CA ARG A 191 -5.63 14.68 8.50
C ARG A 191 -4.18 14.27 8.22
N LYS A 192 -3.27 14.42 9.18
CA LYS A 192 -1.88 13.93 9.05
C LYS A 192 -1.82 12.42 8.82
N LEU A 193 -2.64 11.64 9.53
CA LEU A 193 -2.72 10.19 9.32
C LEU A 193 -3.25 9.82 7.92
N SER A 194 -4.25 10.54 7.42
CA SER A 194 -4.74 10.42 6.04
C SER A 194 -3.65 10.78 5.03
N ASP A 195 -2.96 11.90 5.23
CA ASP A 195 -1.87 12.35 4.36
C ASP A 195 -0.77 11.28 4.25
N THR A 196 -0.32 10.67 5.36
CA THR A 196 0.64 9.57 5.35
C THR A 196 0.15 8.37 4.53
N ARG A 197 -1.13 8.00 4.65
CA ARG A 197 -1.70 6.89 3.85
C ARG A 197 -1.76 7.25 2.36
N LEU A 198 -2.18 8.46 2.02
CA LEU A 198 -2.26 8.91 0.63
C LEU A 198 -0.89 8.99 -0.05
N GLU A 199 0.13 9.46 0.66
CA GLU A 199 1.51 9.48 0.18
C GLU A 199 2.06 8.06 -0.02
N GLU A 200 1.80 7.16 0.91
CA GLU A 200 2.20 5.75 0.77
C GLU A 200 1.49 5.06 -0.39
N ILE A 201 0.18 5.30 -0.58
CA ILE A 201 -0.57 4.80 -1.75
C ILE A 201 0.06 5.33 -3.03
N GLN A 202 0.43 6.61 -3.09
CA GLN A 202 1.03 7.21 -4.27
C GLN A 202 2.43 6.65 -4.55
N ARG A 203 3.23 6.40 -3.51
CA ARG A 203 4.55 5.75 -3.63
C ARG A 203 4.42 4.33 -4.18
N LEU A 204 3.56 3.51 -3.56
CA LEU A 204 3.31 2.13 -4.00
C LEU A 204 2.78 2.08 -5.43
N LYS A 205 1.88 3.00 -5.81
CA LYS A 205 1.40 3.12 -7.19
C LYS A 205 2.57 3.32 -8.15
N ASN A 206 3.47 4.25 -7.87
CA ASN A 206 4.61 4.52 -8.76
C ASN A 206 5.54 3.30 -8.89
N GLU A 207 5.78 2.57 -7.80
CA GLU A 207 6.60 1.36 -7.80
C GLU A 207 5.96 0.22 -8.59
N VAL A 208 4.67 -0.04 -8.35
CA VAL A 208 3.91 -1.11 -9.01
C VAL A 208 3.78 -0.87 -10.51
N THR A 209 3.57 0.39 -10.93
CA THR A 209 3.43 0.74 -12.35
C THR A 209 4.76 1.02 -13.04
N SER A 210 5.89 0.83 -12.36
CA SER A 210 7.21 1.05 -12.97
C SER A 210 7.51 -0.05 -14.01
N THR A 211 8.33 0.31 -15.00
CA THR A 211 8.68 -0.57 -16.12
C THR A 211 9.21 -1.91 -15.60
N MET A 212 8.64 -3.02 -16.07
CA MET A 212 9.00 -4.39 -15.70
C MET A 212 8.86 -4.77 -14.21
N ALA A 213 8.26 -3.94 -13.35
CA ALA A 213 8.08 -4.25 -11.93
C ALA A 213 7.41 -5.61 -11.69
N HIS A 214 6.35 -5.87 -12.46
CA HIS A 214 5.58 -7.10 -12.40
C HIS A 214 6.33 -8.34 -12.91
N VAL A 215 7.44 -8.18 -13.66
CA VAL A 215 8.24 -9.28 -14.22
C VAL A 215 9.45 -9.62 -13.35
N LEU A 216 10.15 -8.59 -12.84
CA LEU A 216 11.42 -8.76 -12.13
C LEU A 216 11.21 -9.37 -10.73
N ASN A 217 10.30 -8.80 -9.94
CA ASN A 217 10.04 -9.20 -8.56
C ASN A 217 8.54 -9.43 -8.33
N PRO A 218 7.95 -10.49 -8.90
CA PRO A 218 6.49 -10.63 -8.96
C PRO A 218 5.84 -10.80 -7.58
N LEU A 219 6.49 -11.48 -6.63
CA LEU A 219 5.94 -11.66 -5.28
C LEU A 219 5.86 -10.33 -4.51
N ASP A 220 6.96 -9.58 -4.50
CA ASP A 220 7.03 -8.25 -3.89
C ASP A 220 6.04 -7.29 -4.56
N ASN A 221 5.96 -7.29 -5.90
CA ASN A 221 5.00 -6.48 -6.63
C ASN A 221 3.55 -6.80 -6.24
N LEU A 222 3.20 -8.10 -6.18
CA LEU A 222 1.87 -8.55 -5.78
C LEU A 222 1.54 -8.14 -4.33
N HIS A 223 2.51 -8.21 -3.42
CA HIS A 223 2.34 -7.77 -2.02
C HIS A 223 2.20 -6.25 -1.89
N LYS A 224 2.94 -5.47 -2.70
CA LYS A 224 2.79 -4.00 -2.80
C LYS A 224 1.41 -3.62 -3.31
N VAL A 225 0.89 -4.30 -4.34
CA VAL A 225 -0.49 -4.12 -4.82
C VAL A 225 -1.51 -4.40 -3.72
N HIS A 226 -1.36 -5.51 -3.00
CA HIS A 226 -2.26 -5.86 -1.88
C HIS A 226 -2.22 -4.81 -0.75
N LYS A 227 -1.02 -4.35 -0.37
CA LYS A 227 -0.84 -3.28 0.63
C LYS A 227 -1.52 -1.99 0.16
N MET A 228 -1.32 -1.61 -1.11
CA MET A 228 -1.94 -0.44 -1.72
C MET A 228 -3.47 -0.53 -1.69
N LEU A 229 -4.06 -1.67 -2.05
CA LEU A 229 -5.50 -1.92 -1.96
C LEU A 229 -6.02 -1.77 -0.53
N SER A 230 -5.33 -2.38 0.44
CA SER A 230 -5.70 -2.29 1.85
C SER A 230 -5.69 -0.84 2.36
N LEU A 231 -4.68 -0.06 1.98
CA LEU A 231 -4.59 1.37 2.32
C LEU A 231 -5.70 2.17 1.65
N MET A 232 -6.01 1.90 0.37
CA MET A 232 -7.11 2.58 -0.34
C MET A 232 -8.46 2.32 0.33
N ILE A 233 -8.75 1.07 0.69
CA ILE A 233 -9.99 0.70 1.39
C ILE A 233 -10.07 1.42 2.74
N ASN A 234 -9.00 1.41 3.53
CA ASN A 234 -8.93 2.09 4.83
C ASN A 234 -9.08 3.60 4.72
N GLU A 235 -8.63 4.20 3.62
CA GLU A 235 -8.76 5.62 3.34
C GLU A 235 -10.15 5.98 2.77
N GLY A 236 -10.98 4.99 2.43
CA GLY A 236 -12.30 5.21 1.83
C GLY A 236 -12.28 5.42 0.31
N ILE A 237 -11.13 5.20 -0.34
CA ILE A 237 -10.96 5.35 -1.79
C ILE A 237 -11.72 4.27 -2.53
N ARG A 238 -12.61 4.69 -3.44
CA ARG A 238 -13.53 3.82 -4.20
C ARG A 238 -13.59 4.16 -5.69
N ASP A 239 -12.66 4.99 -6.14
CA ASP A 239 -12.58 5.49 -7.51
C ASP A 239 -11.92 4.46 -8.46
N VAL A 240 -11.66 4.89 -9.70
CA VAL A 240 -11.04 4.10 -10.77
C VAL A 240 -9.70 3.45 -10.38
N SER A 241 -9.05 3.86 -9.28
CA SER A 241 -7.81 3.25 -8.80
C SER A 241 -7.99 1.84 -8.26
N ILE A 242 -9.15 1.48 -7.70
CA ILE A 242 -9.42 0.13 -7.19
C ILE A 242 -9.36 -0.91 -8.32
N PRO A 243 -10.14 -0.79 -9.41
CA PRO A 243 -10.05 -1.75 -10.51
C PRO A 243 -8.70 -1.68 -11.24
N LYS A 244 -7.95 -0.57 -11.19
CA LYS A 244 -6.58 -0.50 -11.74
C LYS A 244 -5.62 -1.35 -10.91
N ALA A 245 -5.68 -1.29 -9.59
CA ALA A 245 -4.83 -2.12 -8.73
C ALA A 245 -5.10 -3.62 -8.89
N TYR A 246 -6.37 -4.03 -9.04
CA TYR A 246 -6.67 -5.43 -9.38
C TYR A 246 -6.13 -5.81 -10.76
N TYR A 247 -6.14 -4.90 -11.73
CA TYR A 247 -5.51 -5.12 -13.03
C TYR A 247 -3.98 -5.25 -12.91
N ASP A 248 -3.32 -4.48 -12.05
CA ASP A 248 -1.88 -4.63 -11.80
C ASP A 248 -1.54 -6.00 -11.16
N ALA A 249 -2.39 -6.50 -10.26
CA ALA A 249 -2.28 -7.86 -9.73
C ALA A 249 -2.49 -8.93 -10.81
N PHE A 250 -3.47 -8.71 -11.72
CA PHE A 250 -3.69 -9.56 -12.89
C PHE A 250 -2.44 -9.64 -13.77
N LEU A 251 -1.85 -8.49 -14.12
CA LEU A 251 -0.62 -8.43 -14.93
C LEU A 251 0.52 -9.20 -14.25
N THR A 252 0.70 -9.01 -12.95
CA THR A 252 1.71 -9.75 -12.17
C THR A 252 1.49 -11.26 -12.20
N ALA A 253 0.25 -11.73 -12.11
CA ALA A 253 -0.04 -13.16 -12.16
C ALA A 253 0.16 -13.74 -13.57
N ILE A 254 -0.42 -13.10 -14.60
CA ILE A 254 -0.47 -13.65 -15.96
C ILE A 254 0.91 -13.65 -16.64
N SER A 255 1.78 -12.69 -16.31
CA SER A 255 3.18 -12.66 -16.79
C SER A 255 4.02 -13.83 -16.30
N HIS A 256 3.60 -14.50 -15.23
CA HIS A 256 4.27 -15.67 -14.68
C HIS A 256 3.48 -16.98 -14.89
N GLY A 257 2.46 -16.94 -15.77
CA GLY A 257 1.66 -18.09 -16.15
C GLY A 257 0.60 -18.53 -15.11
N ASP A 258 0.32 -17.72 -14.10
CA ASP A 258 -0.64 -18.04 -13.03
C ASP A 258 -2.08 -17.72 -13.45
N GLN A 259 -2.67 -18.56 -14.31
CA GLN A 259 -4.00 -18.30 -14.85
C GLN A 259 -5.09 -18.39 -13.77
N ALA A 260 -4.90 -19.24 -12.75
CA ALA A 260 -5.82 -19.38 -11.63
C ALA A 260 -6.04 -18.05 -10.91
N ARG A 261 -4.95 -17.39 -10.47
CA ARG A 261 -5.06 -16.08 -9.80
C ARG A 261 -5.40 -14.96 -10.76
N ALA A 262 -4.84 -14.99 -11.97
CA ALA A 262 -5.13 -13.98 -12.98
C ALA A 262 -6.63 -13.87 -13.24
N LYS A 263 -7.34 -15.00 -13.42
CA LYS A 263 -8.79 -14.99 -13.56
C LYS A 263 -9.49 -14.25 -12.40
N VAL A 264 -9.15 -14.59 -11.15
CA VAL A 264 -9.77 -13.98 -9.96
C VAL A 264 -9.50 -12.48 -9.90
N PHE A 265 -8.28 -12.03 -10.23
CA PHE A 265 -7.95 -10.62 -10.29
C PHE A 265 -8.69 -9.89 -11.42
N ALA A 266 -8.83 -10.52 -12.59
CA ALA A 266 -9.63 -9.99 -13.69
C ALA A 266 -11.12 -9.86 -13.31
N ASP A 267 -11.69 -10.85 -12.62
CA ASP A 267 -13.07 -10.80 -12.09
C ASP A 267 -13.25 -9.63 -11.11
N ARG A 268 -12.32 -9.43 -10.17
CA ARG A 268 -12.37 -8.30 -9.21
C ARG A 268 -12.22 -6.95 -9.89
N ALA A 269 -11.31 -6.86 -10.87
CA ALA A 269 -11.13 -5.68 -11.70
C ALA A 269 -12.41 -5.37 -12.48
N LEU A 270 -13.02 -6.37 -13.13
CA LEU A 270 -14.26 -6.25 -13.89
C LEU A 270 -15.41 -5.74 -13.02
N HIS A 271 -15.66 -6.40 -11.88
CA HIS A 271 -16.76 -6.02 -10.98
C HIS A 271 -16.62 -4.58 -10.49
N SER A 272 -15.40 -4.21 -10.07
CA SER A 272 -15.12 -2.85 -9.58
C SER A 272 -15.16 -1.81 -10.72
N ARG A 273 -14.74 -2.17 -11.94
CA ARG A 273 -14.77 -1.30 -13.13
C ARG A 273 -16.20 -1.02 -13.60
N ARG A 274 -17.07 -2.03 -13.61
CA ARG A 274 -18.50 -1.90 -13.95
C ARG A 274 -19.19 -0.84 -13.10
N THR A 275 -18.84 -0.75 -11.82
CA THR A 275 -19.36 0.27 -10.92
C THR A 275 -19.01 1.69 -11.39
N VAL A 276 -17.76 1.94 -11.79
CA VAL A 276 -17.28 3.30 -12.02
C VAL A 276 -17.33 3.75 -13.50
N GLU A 277 -17.57 2.83 -14.43
CA GLU A 277 -17.62 3.15 -15.88
C GLU A 277 -18.89 2.64 -16.60
N GLY A 278 -19.66 1.75 -15.99
CA GLY A 278 -20.83 1.11 -16.62
C GLY A 278 -20.48 0.00 -17.61
N ASN A 279 -21.49 -0.80 -18.01
CA ASN A 279 -21.29 -2.02 -18.82
C ASN A 279 -20.88 -1.78 -20.28
N ASP A 280 -21.15 -0.60 -20.83
CA ASP A 280 -20.86 -0.25 -22.21
C ASP A 280 -19.42 0.24 -22.44
N SER A 281 -18.63 0.46 -21.37
CA SER A 281 -17.22 0.85 -21.45
C SER A 281 -16.38 -0.20 -22.18
N ALA A 282 -15.50 0.25 -23.09
CA ALA A 282 -14.55 -0.61 -23.79
C ALA A 282 -13.64 -1.38 -22.82
N MET A 283 -13.23 -0.73 -21.72
CA MET A 283 -12.40 -1.37 -20.69
C MET A 283 -13.17 -2.47 -19.95
N VAL A 284 -14.46 -2.27 -19.66
CA VAL A 284 -15.31 -3.29 -19.04
C VAL A 284 -15.45 -4.51 -19.95
N LYS A 285 -15.71 -4.30 -21.25
CA LYS A 285 -15.76 -5.39 -22.24
C LYS A 285 -14.44 -6.15 -22.35
N ARG A 286 -13.31 -5.44 -22.31
CA ARG A 286 -11.97 -6.05 -22.30
C ARG A 286 -11.74 -6.90 -21.05
N LEU A 287 -12.07 -6.38 -19.87
CA LEU A 287 -11.93 -7.13 -18.61
C LEU A 287 -12.84 -8.35 -18.57
N GLU A 288 -14.03 -8.27 -19.17
CA GLU A 288 -14.93 -9.41 -19.30
C GLU A 288 -14.28 -10.53 -20.13
N GLN A 289 -13.67 -10.22 -21.28
CA GLN A 289 -12.92 -11.22 -22.05
C GLN A 289 -11.76 -11.83 -21.25
N LEU A 290 -10.98 -11.00 -20.54
CA LEU A 290 -9.85 -11.45 -19.70
C LEU A 290 -10.30 -12.28 -18.50
N SER A 291 -11.54 -12.08 -18.02
CA SER A 291 -12.11 -12.84 -16.91
C SER A 291 -12.45 -14.29 -17.28
N TYR A 292 -12.72 -14.56 -18.56
CA TYR A 292 -12.92 -15.91 -19.10
C TYR A 292 -11.62 -16.50 -19.65
N HIS A 293 -10.84 -15.69 -20.34
CA HIS A 293 -9.64 -16.13 -21.08
C HIS A 293 -8.43 -15.23 -20.74
N PRO A 294 -7.88 -15.30 -19.53
CA PRO A 294 -6.77 -14.43 -19.11
C PRO A 294 -5.51 -14.56 -19.98
N TYR A 295 -5.31 -15.74 -20.59
CA TYR A 295 -4.16 -16.07 -21.45
C TYR A 295 -4.15 -15.38 -22.82
N ILE A 296 -5.21 -14.66 -23.21
CA ILE A 296 -5.22 -13.85 -24.45
C ILE A 296 -4.47 -12.53 -24.27
N HIS A 297 -4.12 -12.17 -23.04
CA HIS A 297 -3.38 -10.94 -22.77
C HIS A 297 -1.97 -11.00 -23.35
N LEU A 298 -1.46 -9.88 -23.87
CA LEU A 298 -0.14 -9.79 -24.49
C LEU A 298 1.00 -10.19 -23.54
N ASP A 299 0.87 -9.84 -22.26
CA ASP A 299 1.86 -10.17 -21.24
C ASP A 299 1.77 -11.62 -20.75
N HIS A 300 0.96 -12.49 -21.37
CA HIS A 300 0.84 -13.88 -20.92
C HIS A 300 2.17 -14.61 -21.05
N LYS A 301 2.63 -15.16 -19.91
CA LYS A 301 3.71 -16.15 -19.85
C LYS A 301 5.08 -15.62 -20.31
N HIS A 302 5.46 -14.40 -19.90
CA HIS A 302 6.85 -13.95 -19.96
C HIS A 302 7.81 -14.90 -19.23
N THR A 303 7.33 -15.52 -18.14
CA THR A 303 7.99 -16.65 -17.47
C THR A 303 6.96 -17.71 -17.03
N GLU A 304 7.42 -18.86 -16.56
CA GLU A 304 6.57 -19.93 -16.01
C GLU A 304 6.70 -20.11 -14.48
N LYS A 305 7.27 -19.14 -13.75
CA LYS A 305 7.55 -19.27 -12.30
C LYS A 305 6.33 -19.69 -11.47
N TRP A 306 5.13 -19.30 -11.90
CA TRP A 306 3.87 -19.45 -11.16
C TRP A 306 2.81 -20.22 -11.93
N LYS A 307 3.23 -21.01 -12.92
CA LYS A 307 2.35 -21.73 -13.84
C LYS A 307 1.20 -22.43 -13.12
N SER A 308 -0.02 -22.05 -13.50
CA SER A 308 -1.27 -22.67 -13.05
C SER A 308 -2.32 -22.53 -14.15
N ASN A 309 -3.23 -23.50 -14.23
CA ASN A 309 -4.41 -23.43 -15.08
C ASN A 309 -5.57 -22.80 -14.30
N ILE A 310 -6.57 -22.30 -15.02
CA ILE A 310 -7.76 -21.69 -14.41
C ILE A 310 -8.43 -22.63 -13.39
N GLU A 311 -8.47 -23.93 -13.70
CA GLU A 311 -9.09 -24.96 -12.86
C GLU A 311 -8.32 -25.27 -11.57
N ASP A 312 -7.07 -24.83 -11.45
CA ASP A 312 -6.25 -25.02 -10.25
C ASP A 312 -6.62 -24.03 -9.13
N ALA A 313 -7.57 -23.11 -9.39
CA ALA A 313 -8.09 -22.21 -8.37
C ALA A 313 -8.84 -23.02 -7.29
N PRO A 314 -8.51 -22.82 -6.00
CA PRO A 314 -9.08 -23.61 -4.91
C PRO A 314 -10.58 -23.37 -4.79
N ARG A 315 -11.35 -24.46 -4.78
CA ARG A 315 -12.81 -24.44 -4.59
C ARG A 315 -13.15 -24.73 -3.14
N GLY A 316 -14.07 -23.95 -2.56
CA GLY A 316 -14.57 -24.17 -1.19
C GLY A 316 -13.64 -23.73 -0.05
N PHE A 317 -12.55 -22.99 -0.35
CA PHE A 317 -11.73 -22.39 0.71
C PHE A 317 -12.56 -21.41 1.55
N PRO A 318 -12.41 -21.40 2.90
CA PRO A 318 -12.86 -20.28 3.71
C PRO A 318 -12.25 -18.97 3.17
N THR A 319 -13.01 -17.87 3.22
CA THR A 319 -12.57 -16.57 2.67
C THR A 319 -11.16 -16.15 3.11
N PRO A 320 -10.75 -16.29 4.38
CA PRO A 320 -9.38 -15.91 4.80
C PRO A 320 -8.29 -16.74 4.10
N ASP A 321 -8.50 -18.05 3.98
CA ASP A 321 -7.54 -18.95 3.33
C ASP A 321 -7.48 -18.70 1.81
N PHE A 322 -8.63 -18.36 1.20
CA PHE A 322 -8.68 -17.93 -0.19
C PHE A 322 -7.90 -16.63 -0.44
N GLU A 323 -8.03 -15.62 0.43
CA GLU A 323 -7.24 -14.38 0.29
C GLU A 323 -5.74 -14.64 0.47
N LEU A 324 -5.34 -15.49 1.42
CA LEU A 324 -3.93 -15.86 1.58
C LEU A 324 -3.38 -16.53 0.33
N TRP A 325 -4.10 -17.52 -0.21
CA TRP A 325 -3.76 -18.14 -1.49
C TRP A 325 -3.67 -17.09 -2.59
N LEU A 326 -4.70 -16.26 -2.78
CA LEU A 326 -4.80 -15.28 -3.86
C LEU A 326 -3.61 -14.32 -3.85
N TRP A 327 -3.20 -13.85 -2.67
CA TRP A 327 -2.10 -12.91 -2.53
C TRP A 327 -0.73 -13.56 -2.32
N ARG A 328 -0.61 -14.88 -2.51
CA ARG A 328 0.62 -15.66 -2.28
C ARG A 328 1.24 -15.30 -0.92
N ARG A 329 0.40 -15.31 0.11
CA ARG A 329 0.81 -15.11 1.49
C ARG A 329 0.72 -16.44 2.20
N ASP A 330 1.77 -16.75 2.94
CA ASP A 330 1.70 -17.84 3.90
C ASP A 330 0.63 -17.50 4.94
N LYS A 331 -0.01 -18.53 5.50
CA LYS A 331 -0.72 -18.37 6.77
C LYS A 331 0.25 -17.61 7.68
N PRO A 332 -0.18 -16.50 8.33
CA PRO A 332 0.68 -15.84 9.29
C PRO A 332 1.21 -16.95 10.16
N ARG A 333 2.55 -17.18 10.15
CA ARG A 333 3.13 -18.23 10.96
C ARG A 333 2.48 -18.07 12.31
N GLU A 334 1.78 -19.10 12.81
CA GLU A 334 1.48 -19.10 14.22
C GLU A 334 2.81 -18.80 14.87
N LEU A 335 2.92 -17.65 15.54
CA LEU A 335 4.18 -17.19 16.11
C LEU A 335 4.63 -18.30 17.06
N GLN A 336 5.45 -19.21 16.56
CA GLN A 336 6.07 -20.24 17.35
C GLN A 336 7.25 -19.51 17.97
N PHE A 337 6.99 -18.92 19.13
CA PHE A 337 8.01 -18.23 19.90
C PHE A 337 9.13 -19.21 20.22
N ALA A 338 10.36 -18.77 20.01
CA ALA A 338 11.53 -19.57 20.30
C ALA A 338 11.53 -19.98 21.77
N ASP A 339 11.82 -21.26 22.02
CA ASP A 339 12.11 -21.78 23.35
C ASP A 339 13.56 -21.45 23.68
N LEU A 340 13.80 -20.37 24.43
CA LEU A 340 15.16 -19.96 24.77
C LEU A 340 15.87 -20.97 25.71
N ARG A 341 15.12 -21.91 26.31
CA ARG A 341 15.68 -23.01 27.10
C ARG A 341 16.07 -24.21 26.23
N CYS A 342 15.58 -24.32 25.00
CA CYS A 342 15.90 -25.41 24.07
C CYS A 342 17.41 -25.47 23.81
N THR A 343 18.08 -26.54 24.24
CA THR A 343 19.53 -26.73 24.07
C THR A 343 19.92 -27.04 22.62
N SER A 344 19.00 -27.52 21.78
CA SER A 344 19.29 -27.78 20.37
C SER A 344 19.48 -26.49 19.55
N THR A 345 18.71 -25.45 19.88
CA THR A 345 18.75 -24.12 19.23
C THR A 345 19.56 -23.11 20.03
N PHE A 346 19.50 -23.18 21.36
CA PHE A 346 20.28 -22.35 22.27
C PHE A 346 21.18 -23.24 23.13
N PRO A 347 22.23 -23.84 22.55
CA PRO A 347 23.15 -24.70 23.29
C PRO A 347 23.85 -23.95 24.42
N CYS A 348 24.21 -24.68 25.48
CA CYS A 348 25.16 -24.20 26.47
C CYS A 348 26.58 -24.30 25.90
N LEU A 349 27.57 -23.69 26.56
CA LEU A 349 28.95 -23.73 26.09
C LEU A 349 29.46 -25.17 25.88
N ASN A 350 29.14 -26.08 26.80
CA ASN A 350 29.58 -27.48 26.72
C ASN A 350 29.11 -28.18 25.44
N ASP A 351 27.97 -27.75 24.90
CA ASP A 351 27.31 -28.37 23.75
C ASP A 351 27.68 -27.65 22.44
N LEU A 352 28.53 -26.62 22.48
CA LEU A 352 29.00 -25.95 21.26
C LEU A 352 30.05 -26.78 20.53
N PRO A 353 30.06 -26.75 19.19
CA PRO A 353 31.10 -27.40 18.40
C PRO A 353 32.46 -26.72 18.59
N GLY A 354 33.55 -27.48 18.56
CA GLY A 354 34.90 -26.92 18.43
C GLY A 354 35.18 -26.43 17.00
N GLU A 355 36.07 -25.44 16.84
CA GLU A 355 36.47 -24.90 15.53
C GLU A 355 37.05 -25.95 14.57
N HIS A 356 37.67 -27.00 15.11
CA HIS A 356 38.24 -28.10 14.33
C HIS A 356 37.44 -29.42 14.45
N GLU A 357 36.27 -29.38 15.07
CA GLU A 357 35.44 -30.56 15.28
C GLU A 357 34.46 -30.74 14.11
N ALA A 358 34.56 -31.87 13.41
CA ALA A 358 33.61 -32.26 12.37
C ALA A 358 32.27 -32.73 12.98
N SER A 359 31.60 -31.84 13.70
CA SER A 359 30.33 -32.15 14.36
C SER A 359 29.19 -32.24 13.35
N THR A 360 28.80 -33.48 13.03
CA THR A 360 27.66 -33.79 12.13
C THR A 360 26.29 -33.35 12.67
N GLU A 361 26.24 -32.89 13.92
CA GLU A 361 25.04 -32.29 14.51
C GLU A 361 24.84 -30.83 14.06
N PHE A 362 25.93 -30.06 14.00
CA PHE A 362 25.90 -28.64 13.68
C PHE A 362 26.17 -28.36 12.22
N PHE A 363 26.97 -29.21 11.57
CA PHE A 363 27.45 -29.01 10.22
C PHE A 363 27.14 -30.21 9.31
N GLU A 364 26.97 -29.94 8.02
CA GLU A 364 26.93 -30.94 6.96
C GLU A 364 27.99 -30.64 5.91
N ALA A 365 28.62 -31.68 5.37
CA ALA A 365 29.66 -31.54 4.36
C ALA A 365 29.05 -31.11 3.02
N THR A 366 29.56 -30.03 2.44
CA THR A 366 29.19 -29.59 1.09
C THR A 366 30.12 -30.18 0.03
N ASP A 367 31.37 -30.45 0.39
CA ASP A 367 32.34 -31.23 -0.39
C ASP A 367 33.40 -31.86 0.55
N ALA A 368 34.52 -32.34 -0.01
CA ALA A 368 35.58 -33.00 0.75
C ALA A 368 36.36 -32.07 1.71
N PHE A 369 36.21 -30.75 1.59
CA PHE A 369 36.97 -29.74 2.34
C PHE A 369 36.08 -28.67 2.99
N ASN A 370 34.81 -28.57 2.62
CA ASN A 370 33.89 -27.53 3.09
C ASN A 370 32.69 -28.13 3.83
N CYS A 371 32.21 -27.40 4.83
CA CYS A 371 31.01 -27.71 5.59
C CYS A 371 30.13 -26.46 5.70
N GLN A 372 28.81 -26.66 5.81
CA GLN A 372 27.84 -25.59 6.07
C GLN A 372 26.98 -25.91 7.31
N PRO A 373 26.44 -24.88 8.00
CA PRO A 373 25.52 -25.09 9.11
C PRO A 373 24.28 -25.92 8.68
N LYS A 374 24.03 -27.03 9.36
CA LYS A 374 22.88 -27.92 9.15
C LYS A 374 21.62 -27.44 9.87
N LYS A 375 21.80 -26.64 10.93
CA LYS A 375 20.74 -26.04 11.74
C LYS A 375 21.13 -24.61 12.13
N TYR A 376 20.18 -23.87 12.69
CA TYR A 376 20.42 -22.58 13.32
C TYR A 376 20.65 -22.77 14.82
N TRP A 377 21.72 -22.19 15.37
CA TRP A 377 21.95 -22.12 16.81
C TRP A 377 22.52 -20.79 17.24
N ALA A 378 22.31 -20.44 18.50
CA ALA A 378 22.87 -19.24 19.12
C ALA A 378 23.18 -19.45 20.59
N LEU A 379 24.30 -18.92 21.08
CA LEU A 379 24.58 -18.87 22.51
C LEU A 379 23.86 -17.66 23.12
N LEU A 380 23.24 -17.89 24.27
CA LEU A 380 22.76 -16.84 25.17
C LEU A 380 23.61 -16.90 26.44
N ALA A 381 24.22 -15.78 26.81
CA ALA A 381 25.03 -15.69 28.01
C ALA A 381 24.86 -14.31 28.66
N ASP A 382 24.89 -14.27 29.99
CA ASP A 382 24.87 -13.02 30.75
C ASP A 382 26.27 -12.42 30.80
N ILE A 383 26.38 -11.10 30.66
CA ILE A 383 27.67 -10.40 30.72
C ILE A 383 27.99 -10.13 32.19
N LEU A 384 29.04 -10.77 32.70
CA LEU A 384 29.45 -10.63 34.10
C LEU A 384 30.49 -9.53 34.28
N ASP A 385 31.42 -9.40 33.34
CA ASP A 385 32.53 -8.45 33.42
C ASP A 385 33.00 -8.07 32.01
N VAL A 386 33.48 -6.84 31.86
CA VAL A 386 33.97 -6.28 30.59
C VAL A 386 35.32 -5.63 30.86
N ASP A 387 36.37 -6.17 30.26
CA ASP A 387 37.71 -5.57 30.30
C ASP A 387 37.80 -4.51 29.19
N GLU A 388 37.78 -3.25 29.59
CA GLU A 388 37.82 -2.08 28.70
C GLU A 388 39.24 -1.67 28.26
N GLY A 389 40.22 -2.56 28.37
CA GLY A 389 41.60 -2.29 27.94
C GLY A 389 41.75 -1.76 26.51
N ASP A 390 42.96 -1.28 26.20
CA ASP A 390 43.33 -0.80 24.86
C ASP A 390 43.35 -1.97 23.87
N GLY A 391 42.42 -1.99 22.91
CA GLY A 391 42.35 -3.00 21.85
C GLY A 391 40.98 -3.70 21.73
N ASP A 392 40.99 -5.01 21.50
CA ASP A 392 39.78 -5.84 21.41
C ASP A 392 39.13 -6.04 22.79
N LEU A 393 37.79 -6.09 22.85
CA LEU A 393 37.07 -6.22 24.12
C LEU A 393 37.08 -7.68 24.59
N LYS A 394 37.56 -7.91 25.82
CA LYS A 394 37.43 -9.20 26.49
C LYS A 394 36.24 -9.15 27.44
N VAL A 395 35.30 -10.05 27.24
CA VAL A 395 34.04 -10.10 27.99
C VAL A 395 33.97 -11.44 28.70
N THR A 396 33.78 -11.43 30.03
CA THR A 396 33.48 -12.66 30.76
C THR A 396 31.98 -12.84 30.78
N VAL A 397 31.50 -13.96 30.24
CA VAL A 397 30.07 -14.26 30.15
C VAL A 397 29.73 -15.54 30.92
N GLU A 398 28.49 -15.67 31.36
CA GLU A 398 27.95 -16.87 32.02
C GLU A 398 26.75 -17.42 31.27
N ASP A 399 26.80 -18.70 30.89
CA ASP A 399 25.68 -19.35 30.20
C ASP A 399 24.56 -19.80 31.17
N LYS A 400 23.48 -20.35 30.62
CA LYS A 400 22.33 -20.86 31.39
C LYS A 400 22.63 -22.04 32.33
N ASN A 401 23.82 -22.62 32.26
CA ASN A 401 24.30 -23.67 33.18
C ASN A 401 25.35 -23.12 34.16
N TRP A 402 25.39 -21.80 34.37
CA TRP A 402 26.31 -21.13 35.29
C TRP A 402 27.79 -21.34 34.93
N LYS A 403 28.08 -21.63 33.65
CA LYS A 403 29.45 -21.81 33.18
C LYS A 403 30.00 -20.49 32.67
N LYS A 404 31.16 -20.09 33.20
CA LYS A 404 31.86 -18.85 32.81
C LYS A 404 32.82 -19.09 31.66
N VAL A 405 32.84 -18.14 30.72
CA VAL A 405 33.58 -18.24 29.46
C VAL A 405 34.12 -16.88 29.06
N PRO A 406 35.37 -16.80 28.57
CA PRO A 406 35.84 -15.60 27.89
C PRO A 406 35.27 -15.52 26.47
N VAL A 407 34.71 -14.35 26.13
CA VAL A 407 34.35 -13.95 24.77
C VAL A 407 35.26 -12.82 24.35
N LEU A 408 35.99 -12.99 23.25
CA LEU A 408 36.82 -11.95 22.65
C LEU A 408 36.05 -11.30 21.48
N LEU A 409 35.65 -10.04 21.64
CA LEU A 409 35.07 -9.25 20.56
C LEU A 409 36.20 -8.49 19.87
N ARG A 410 36.52 -8.88 18.62
CA ARG A 410 37.57 -8.22 17.83
C ARG A 410 37.09 -6.88 17.28
N THR A 411 36.97 -5.90 18.16
CA THR A 411 36.47 -4.57 17.82
C THR A 411 37.32 -3.87 16.78
N SER A 412 38.59 -4.26 16.62
CA SER A 412 39.46 -3.80 15.53
C SER A 412 39.01 -4.24 14.13
N GLU A 413 38.20 -5.31 14.02
CA GLU A 413 37.63 -5.80 12.76
C GLU A 413 36.21 -5.26 12.49
N PHE A 414 35.62 -4.54 13.44
CA PHE A 414 34.27 -3.97 13.31
C PHE A 414 34.31 -2.62 12.56
N ASP A 415 33.16 -2.23 12.00
CA ASP A 415 33.02 -0.91 11.38
C ASP A 415 32.81 0.20 12.44
N ASP A 416 32.91 1.47 11.99
CA ASP A 416 32.79 2.67 12.85
C ASP A 416 31.39 2.83 13.51
N THR A 417 30.44 1.94 13.23
CA THR A 417 29.08 2.00 13.82
C THR A 417 28.97 1.31 15.17
N PHE A 418 29.99 0.56 15.59
CA PHE A 418 29.99 -0.16 16.86
C PHE A 418 30.25 0.77 18.06
N ASP A 419 29.24 0.92 18.91
CA ASP A 419 29.36 1.61 20.20
C ASP A 419 29.76 0.62 21.32
N ARG A 420 31.04 0.64 21.71
CA ARG A 420 31.58 -0.21 22.81
C ARG A 420 30.75 -0.10 24.10
N SER A 421 30.14 1.06 24.35
CA SER A 421 29.34 1.28 25.57
C SER A 421 28.08 0.43 25.63
N MET A 422 27.66 -0.25 24.56
CA MET A 422 26.49 -1.14 24.61
C MET A 422 26.76 -2.45 25.37
N VAL A 423 28.02 -2.88 25.46
CA VAL A 423 28.47 -4.10 26.12
C VAL A 423 28.64 -3.78 27.61
N LYS A 424 27.65 -4.14 28.43
CA LYS A 424 27.65 -3.82 29.87
C LYS A 424 27.28 -5.04 30.70
N GLN A 425 27.79 -5.08 31.92
CA GLN A 425 27.38 -6.05 32.92
C GLN A 425 25.86 -6.03 33.15
N GLY A 426 25.26 -7.21 33.33
CA GLY A 426 23.81 -7.39 33.51
C GLY A 426 22.99 -7.33 32.22
N HIS A 427 23.66 -7.25 31.06
CA HIS A 427 23.03 -7.46 29.76
C HIS A 427 23.28 -8.88 29.27
N THR A 428 22.35 -9.41 28.47
CA THR A 428 22.54 -10.68 27.78
C THR A 428 23.23 -10.46 26.44
N ILE A 429 24.30 -11.20 26.17
CA ILE A 429 24.88 -11.34 24.83
C ILE A 429 24.26 -12.55 24.12
N LEU A 430 23.81 -12.33 22.89
CA LEU A 430 23.39 -13.36 21.94
C LEU A 430 24.46 -13.48 20.86
N ILE A 431 25.03 -14.66 20.66
CA ILE A 431 26.02 -14.93 19.59
C ILE A 431 25.45 -15.98 18.65
N LEU A 432 25.41 -15.69 17.35
CA LEU A 432 24.91 -16.57 16.29
C LEU A 432 26.02 -17.50 15.82
N PHE A 433 25.69 -18.79 15.68
CA PHE A 433 26.61 -19.83 15.23
C PHE A 433 27.98 -19.88 15.91
N PRO A 434 28.08 -19.72 17.25
CA PRO A 434 29.37 -19.72 17.91
C PRO A 434 30.03 -21.10 17.83
N VAL A 435 31.36 -21.07 17.71
CA VAL A 435 32.27 -22.21 17.80
C VAL A 435 33.23 -21.98 18.97
N LYS A 436 33.70 -23.05 19.61
CA LYS A 436 34.73 -22.95 20.66
C LYS A 436 36.09 -22.77 19.99
N ASP A 437 36.77 -21.70 20.36
CA ASP A 437 38.16 -21.43 20.00
C ASP A 437 39.07 -22.00 21.11
N GLU A 438 39.86 -23.01 20.76
CA GLU A 438 40.81 -23.68 21.66
C GLU A 438 42.20 -23.00 21.67
N SER A 439 42.41 -22.01 20.80
CA SER A 439 43.67 -21.27 20.67
C SER A 439 43.77 -20.06 21.59
N MET A 440 42.69 -19.72 22.31
CA MET A 440 42.72 -18.66 23.32
C MET A 440 43.57 -19.04 24.53
N ASP A 441 44.40 -18.11 25.00
CA ASP A 441 45.25 -18.27 26.18
C ASP A 441 44.40 -18.58 27.44
N GLY A 442 44.40 -19.85 27.88
CA GLY A 442 43.72 -20.30 29.10
C GLY A 442 42.56 -21.26 28.85
N LEU A 443 41.33 -20.81 29.16
CA LEU A 443 40.12 -21.62 28.96
C LEU A 443 39.59 -21.44 27.52
N PRO A 444 39.11 -22.52 26.86
CA PRO A 444 38.46 -22.40 25.56
C PRO A 444 37.30 -21.40 25.65
N GLY A 445 37.23 -20.49 24.68
CA GLY A 445 36.21 -19.45 24.66
C GLY A 445 35.65 -19.22 23.27
N ILE A 446 35.14 -18.02 23.02
CA ILE A 446 34.49 -17.68 21.74
C ILE A 446 35.12 -16.40 21.21
N VAL A 447 35.48 -16.39 19.94
CA VAL A 447 35.96 -15.20 19.24
C VAL A 447 34.88 -14.71 18.29
N VAL A 448 34.63 -13.40 18.30
CA VAL A 448 33.66 -12.74 17.43
C VAL A 448 34.37 -11.66 16.63
N ASP A 449 34.41 -11.85 15.32
CA ASP A 449 35.12 -11.01 14.35
C ASP A 449 34.19 -10.15 13.47
N LYS A 450 32.86 -10.38 13.56
CA LYS A 450 31.85 -9.64 12.79
C LYS A 450 30.76 -9.05 13.67
N LEU A 451 30.30 -7.86 13.28
CA LEU A 451 29.27 -7.13 14.02
C LEU A 451 27.86 -7.74 13.87
N ASP A 452 27.57 -8.42 12.76
CA ASP A 452 26.26 -8.97 12.45
C ASP A 452 25.99 -10.35 13.08
N VAL A 453 27.00 -10.98 13.70
CA VAL A 453 26.87 -12.31 14.32
C VAL A 453 26.58 -12.25 15.82
N PHE A 454 26.49 -11.08 16.44
CA PHE A 454 26.07 -10.98 17.84
C PHE A 454 25.13 -9.81 18.12
N LYS A 455 24.49 -9.83 19.28
CA LYS A 455 23.61 -8.75 19.74
C LYS A 455 23.62 -8.65 21.26
N ILE A 456 23.62 -7.43 21.77
CA ILE A 456 23.42 -7.15 23.20
C ILE A 456 21.96 -6.84 23.46
N LEU A 457 21.37 -7.52 24.44
CA LEU A 457 20.00 -7.32 24.91
C LEU A 457 20.07 -6.67 26.30
N PRO A 458 19.44 -5.51 26.52
CA PRO A 458 19.48 -4.80 27.79
C PRO A 458 18.52 -5.42 28.81
N ILE A 459 18.77 -6.69 29.13
CA ILE A 459 17.98 -7.54 30.03
C ILE A 459 18.91 -8.67 30.53
N GLU A 460 18.78 -9.05 31.79
CA GLU A 460 19.52 -10.19 32.36
C GLU A 460 19.03 -11.51 31.74
N LEU A 461 19.92 -12.48 31.63
CA LEU A 461 19.60 -13.76 30.97
C LEU A 461 18.43 -14.48 31.66
N GLU A 462 18.40 -14.50 32.99
CA GLU A 462 17.31 -15.15 33.74
C GLU A 462 15.95 -14.49 33.48
N GLU A 463 15.91 -13.15 33.43
CA GLU A 463 14.68 -12.41 33.11
C GLU A 463 14.22 -12.68 31.67
N LEU A 464 15.16 -12.77 30.73
CA LEU A 464 14.89 -13.10 29.34
C LEU A 464 14.33 -14.53 29.18
N LEU A 465 14.91 -15.51 29.88
CA LEU A 465 14.41 -16.89 29.90
C LEU A 465 13.00 -16.95 30.51
N TYR A 466 12.79 -16.26 31.63
CA TYR A 466 11.47 -16.14 32.26
C TYR A 466 10.43 -15.51 31.31
N LEU A 467 10.82 -14.47 30.56
CA LEU A 467 9.94 -13.86 29.57
C LEU A 467 9.60 -14.83 28.43
N SER A 468 10.56 -15.61 27.94
CA SER A 468 10.33 -16.67 26.94
C SER A 468 9.30 -17.68 27.44
N ASP A 469 9.48 -18.17 28.67
CA ASP A 469 8.56 -19.13 29.31
C ASP A 469 7.13 -18.58 29.38
N ARG A 470 6.99 -17.32 29.82
CA ARG A 470 5.68 -16.65 29.90
C ARG A 470 5.04 -16.48 28.54
N VAL A 471 5.78 -15.98 27.55
CA VAL A 471 5.24 -15.78 26.20
C VAL A 471 4.72 -17.11 25.68
N ARG A 472 5.52 -18.18 25.75
CA ARG A 472 5.13 -19.52 25.30
C ARG A 472 3.90 -20.04 26.03
N PHE A 473 3.84 -19.90 27.36
CA PHE A 473 2.72 -20.35 28.17
C PHE A 473 1.39 -19.71 27.73
N TYR A 474 1.37 -18.39 27.54
CA TYR A 474 0.16 -17.65 27.16
C TYR A 474 -0.18 -17.73 25.66
N THR A 475 0.79 -18.07 24.82
CA THR A 475 0.58 -18.16 23.37
C THR A 475 0.32 -19.59 22.87
N SER A 476 0.59 -20.60 23.70
CA SER A 476 0.28 -22.01 23.42
C SER A 476 -1.23 -22.24 23.23
N HIS A 477 -1.58 -23.20 22.37
CA HIS A 477 -2.96 -23.61 22.15
C HIS A 477 -3.29 -24.84 23.00
N VAL A 478 -4.44 -24.81 23.67
CA VAL A 478 -5.09 -26.01 24.23
C VAL A 478 -6.43 -26.13 23.55
N GLU A 479 -6.63 -27.20 22.78
CA GLU A 479 -7.87 -27.46 22.02
C GLU A 479 -8.32 -26.27 21.14
N GLY A 480 -7.36 -25.52 20.56
CA GLY A 480 -7.63 -24.35 19.72
C GLY A 480 -7.93 -23.05 20.49
N LYS A 481 -7.96 -23.07 21.82
CA LYS A 481 -8.14 -21.90 22.69
C LYS A 481 -6.79 -21.37 23.18
N ARG A 482 -6.75 -20.09 23.56
CA ARG A 482 -5.57 -19.44 24.16
C ARG A 482 -5.89 -18.91 25.56
N ARG A 483 -4.86 -18.69 26.37
CA ARG A 483 -5.02 -18.16 27.74
C ARG A 483 -5.04 -16.64 27.76
N CYS A 484 -5.98 -16.08 28.51
CA CYS A 484 -5.98 -14.67 28.86
C CYS A 484 -4.77 -14.38 29.76
N HIS A 485 -3.98 -13.36 29.43
CA HIS A 485 -2.83 -12.96 30.26
C HIS A 485 -3.25 -12.37 31.62
N GLY A 486 -4.44 -11.77 31.71
CA GLY A 486 -4.96 -11.19 32.96
C GLY A 486 -5.57 -12.21 33.93
N CYS A 487 -6.37 -13.16 33.44
CA CYS A 487 -7.14 -14.08 34.30
C CYS A 487 -6.81 -15.57 34.11
N SER A 488 -5.87 -15.90 33.22
CA SER A 488 -5.42 -17.26 32.89
C SER A 488 -6.49 -18.20 32.31
N LYS A 489 -7.75 -17.76 32.16
CA LYS A 489 -8.83 -18.54 31.54
C LYS A 489 -8.60 -18.72 30.04
N GLU A 490 -8.97 -19.89 29.54
CA GLU A 490 -8.87 -20.25 28.13
C GLU A 490 -10.10 -19.79 27.35
N SER A 491 -9.89 -19.10 26.23
CA SER A 491 -10.95 -18.61 25.36
C SER A 491 -10.45 -18.43 23.92
N ASP A 492 -11.37 -18.58 22.97
CA ASP A 492 -11.23 -18.24 21.56
C ASP A 492 -11.54 -16.75 21.28
N ALA A 493 -12.28 -16.08 22.17
CA ALA A 493 -12.73 -14.70 22.06
C ALA A 493 -11.81 -13.67 22.76
N LEU A 494 -10.48 -13.85 22.68
CA LEU A 494 -9.52 -12.94 23.32
C LEU A 494 -9.02 -11.84 22.37
N ARG A 495 -8.96 -10.60 22.88
CA ARG A 495 -8.41 -9.44 22.16
C ARG A 495 -6.88 -9.42 22.26
N VAL A 496 -6.20 -9.18 21.14
CA VAL A 496 -4.74 -9.11 21.09
C VAL A 496 -4.24 -7.79 21.69
N CYS A 497 -3.17 -7.84 22.48
CA CYS A 497 -2.47 -6.67 22.96
C CYS A 497 -1.96 -5.82 21.79
N LYS A 498 -2.40 -4.56 21.69
CA LYS A 498 -1.96 -3.66 20.61
C LYS A 498 -0.47 -3.31 20.68
N GLY A 499 0.12 -3.37 21.87
CA GLY A 499 1.55 -3.12 22.10
C GLY A 499 2.42 -4.28 21.63
N CYS A 500 2.52 -5.34 22.44
CA CYS A 500 3.43 -6.45 22.14
C CYS A 500 2.91 -7.42 21.06
N ARG A 501 1.60 -7.44 20.79
CA ARG A 501 0.93 -8.42 19.91
C ARG A 501 1.06 -9.90 20.31
N CYS A 502 1.82 -10.21 21.37
CA CYS A 502 1.98 -11.56 21.91
C CYS A 502 0.82 -11.94 22.84
N PHE A 503 0.53 -11.10 23.84
CA PHE A 503 -0.47 -11.39 24.86
C PHE A 503 -1.89 -11.08 24.40
N ARG A 504 -2.87 -11.78 24.99
CA ARG A 504 -4.29 -11.57 24.72
C ARG A 504 -5.08 -11.44 26.02
N TYR A 505 -6.19 -10.71 25.96
CA TYR A 505 -7.02 -10.37 27.12
C TYR A 505 -8.51 -10.56 26.82
N CYS A 506 -9.28 -11.03 27.80
CA CYS A 506 -10.74 -11.20 27.69
C CYS A 506 -11.50 -9.87 27.77
N GLY A 507 -10.89 -8.81 28.31
CA GLY A 507 -11.52 -7.50 28.45
C GLY A 507 -12.44 -7.37 29.67
N GLU A 508 -12.56 -8.42 30.48
CA GLU A 508 -13.07 -8.33 31.85
C GLU A 508 -11.93 -7.80 32.73
N VAL A 509 -12.16 -6.65 33.39
CA VAL A 509 -11.23 -6.07 34.37
C VAL A 509 -11.44 -6.75 35.71
#